data_AF-A0AAE3CF85-F1
#
_entry.id   AF-A0AAE3CF85-F1
#
_cell.length_a   1.000
_cell.length_b   1.000
_cell.length_c   1.000
_cell.angle_alpha   90.00
_cell.angle_beta   90.00
_cell.angle_gamma   90.00
#
_symmetry.space_group_name_H-M   'P 1'
#
loop_
_entity.id
_entity.type
_entity.pdbx_description
1 polymer ?
#
loop_
_entity_poly.entity_id
_entity_poly.type
_entity_poly.pdbx_seq_one_letter_code
_entity_poly.pdbx_strand_id
1 'polypeptide(L)'
;MVEKKEEKKKLKKVAWGITGSGDRLRETFEVMKKINEEFEDVVDIRVYVSKAGDQVLKYYKLSHDILEVFDKVWVEINANAPFLAGQLQSGKFEFLLIAPATSNTVAKIAMGLADSLLSNAAIMGLKAYVPLYIMPSDYEVGTVITKLPDGRDLRLRIRPEDVEHVKKLSKMDDVHVLEKPEDIYEVFKKHFKSK
;
A
#
# COMPACT_ATOMS: atom_id res chain seq x y z
N MET A 1 18.28 -0.23 44.88
CA MET A 1 17.37 0.53 44.00
C MET A 1 17.48 -0.09 42.63
N VAL A 2 16.44 -0.78 42.16
CA VAL A 2 16.44 -1.42 40.83
C VAL A 2 15.92 -0.37 39.86
N GLU A 3 16.79 0.12 38.99
CA GLU A 3 16.43 1.03 37.89
C GLU A 3 15.36 0.33 37.04
N LYS A 4 14.15 0.90 37.03
CA LYS A 4 13.12 0.54 36.06
C LYS A 4 13.65 0.91 34.68
N LYS A 5 14.05 -0.09 33.89
CA LYS A 5 14.18 0.08 32.44
C LYS A 5 12.83 0.56 31.93
N GLU A 6 12.78 1.79 31.40
CA GLU A 6 11.63 2.25 30.63
C GLU A 6 11.41 1.25 29.49
N GLU A 7 10.31 0.49 29.55
CA GLU A 7 9.85 -0.29 28.41
C GLU A 7 9.51 0.70 27.30
N LYS A 8 10.42 0.86 26.32
CA LYS A 8 10.11 1.58 25.09
C LYS A 8 8.83 0.98 24.51
N LYS A 9 7.77 1.78 24.48
CA LYS A 9 6.47 1.40 23.93
C LYS A 9 6.68 0.88 22.51
N LYS A 10 6.34 -0.38 22.27
CA LYS A 10 6.58 -1.04 20.99
C LYS A 10 5.62 -0.45 19.95
N LEU A 11 6.17 0.24 18.94
CA LEU A 11 5.40 0.81 17.84
C LEU A 11 4.57 -0.29 17.14
N LYS A 12 3.33 0.04 16.81
CA LYS A 12 2.47 -0.77 15.94
C LYS A 12 3.02 -0.70 14.53
N LYS A 13 2.87 -1.76 13.73
CA LYS A 13 3.48 -1.79 12.39
C LYS A 13 2.41 -1.81 11.32
N VAL A 14 2.65 -1.06 10.26
CA VAL A 14 1.83 -1.04 9.05
C VAL A 14 2.71 -1.40 7.86
N ALA A 15 2.23 -2.30 6.99
CA ALA A 15 2.88 -2.57 5.72
C ALA A 15 2.23 -1.70 4.64
N TRP A 16 3.03 -0.91 3.94
CA TRP A 16 2.58 -0.10 2.79
C TRP A 16 3.20 -0.65 1.50
N GLY A 17 2.36 -1.21 0.65
CA GLY A 17 2.66 -1.74 -0.66
C GLY A 17 2.51 -0.70 -1.77
N ILE A 18 3.56 -0.53 -2.58
CA ILE A 18 3.52 0.34 -3.78
C ILE A 18 3.62 -0.54 -5.03
N THR A 19 2.62 -0.45 -5.91
CA THR A 19 2.65 -1.15 -7.20
C THR A 19 3.19 -0.26 -8.32
N GLY A 20 3.33 -0.80 -9.54
CA GLY A 20 3.77 -0.06 -10.72
C GLY A 20 2.71 0.86 -11.33
N SER A 21 1.99 1.61 -10.51
CA SER A 21 1.05 2.64 -10.99
C SER A 21 1.62 4.03 -10.72
N GLY A 22 1.61 4.87 -11.75
CA GLY A 22 1.90 6.30 -11.62
C GLY A 22 0.68 7.12 -11.22
N ASP A 23 -0.52 6.53 -11.28
CA ASP A 23 -1.75 7.25 -10.94
C ASP A 23 -1.74 7.64 -9.47
N ARG A 24 -1.90 8.95 -9.23
CA ARG A 24 -1.95 9.58 -7.90
C ARG A 24 -0.77 9.21 -6.99
N LEU A 25 0.36 8.82 -7.57
CA LEU A 25 1.51 8.32 -6.83
C LEU A 25 2.15 9.41 -5.96
N ARG A 26 2.27 10.64 -6.49
CA ARG A 26 2.81 11.78 -5.74
C ARG A 26 1.88 12.16 -4.60
N GLU A 27 0.59 12.24 -4.88
CA GLU A 27 -0.45 12.56 -3.91
C GLU A 27 -0.48 11.53 -2.77
N THR A 28 -0.36 10.25 -3.11
CA THR A 28 -0.26 9.15 -2.13
C THR A 28 1.00 9.29 -1.28
N PHE A 29 2.15 9.61 -1.89
CA PHE A 29 3.39 9.84 -1.15
C PHE A 29 3.26 11.00 -0.16
N GLU A 30 2.70 12.14 -0.59
CA GLU A 30 2.51 13.31 0.29
C GLU A 30 1.58 13.01 1.46
N VAL A 31 0.50 12.24 1.24
CA VAL A 31 -0.38 11.77 2.32
C VAL A 31 0.39 10.86 3.28
N MET A 32 1.11 9.86 2.76
CA MET A 32 1.85 8.91 3.59
C MET A 32 2.97 9.57 4.38
N LYS A 33 3.64 10.59 3.82
CA LYS A 33 4.67 11.39 4.50
C LYS A 33 4.07 12.09 5.73
N LYS A 34 2.96 12.80 5.56
CA LYS A 34 2.31 13.48 6.67
C LYS A 34 1.78 12.51 7.72
N ILE A 35 1.25 11.35 7.31
CA ILE A 35 0.84 10.28 8.23
C ILE A 35 2.06 9.76 9.02
N ASN A 36 3.21 9.59 8.37
CA ASN A 36 4.43 9.17 9.05
C ASN A 36 4.84 10.16 10.14
N GLU A 37 4.78 11.46 9.86
CA GLU A 37 5.06 12.53 10.82
C GLU A 37 4.03 12.57 11.97
N GLU A 38 2.72 12.50 11.66
CA GLU A 38 1.65 12.62 12.65
C GLU A 38 1.57 11.41 13.61
N PHE A 39 1.92 10.22 13.14
CA PHE A 39 1.80 8.96 13.88
C PHE A 39 3.15 8.35 14.29
N GLU A 40 4.27 9.07 14.18
CA GLU A 40 5.65 8.57 14.41
C GLU A 40 5.85 7.88 15.78
N ASP A 41 5.15 8.36 16.82
CA ASP A 41 5.28 7.85 18.19
C ASP A 41 4.50 6.55 18.44
N VAL A 42 3.63 6.16 17.52
CA VAL A 42 2.74 5.00 17.70
C VAL A 42 2.79 4.01 16.53
N VAL A 43 3.24 4.42 15.34
CA VAL A 43 3.30 3.58 14.13
C VAL A 43 4.68 3.54 13.50
N ASP A 44 5.11 2.34 13.11
CA ASP A 44 6.27 2.04 12.27
C ASP A 44 5.76 1.61 10.87
N ILE A 45 5.80 2.54 9.91
CA ILE A 45 5.41 2.28 8.52
C ILE A 45 6.55 1.60 7.77
N ARG A 46 6.25 0.48 7.12
CA ARG A 46 7.20 -0.34 6.38
C ARG A 46 6.80 -0.44 4.93
N VAL A 47 7.65 0.05 4.04
CA VAL A 47 7.36 0.18 2.61
C VAL A 47 7.85 -1.04 1.85
N TYR A 48 6.98 -1.60 1.02
CA TYR A 48 7.23 -2.74 0.16
C TYR A 48 6.87 -2.39 -1.28
N VAL A 49 7.85 -2.34 -2.15
CA VAL A 49 7.69 -1.90 -3.53
C VAL A 49 7.75 -3.10 -4.45
N SER A 50 6.76 -3.25 -5.35
CA SER A 50 6.85 -4.29 -6.38
C SER A 50 7.98 -4.00 -7.37
N LYS A 51 8.39 -5.00 -8.17
CA LYS A 51 9.41 -4.78 -9.22
C LYS A 51 9.04 -3.66 -10.17
N ALA A 52 7.77 -3.63 -10.60
CA ALA A 52 7.24 -2.57 -11.45
C ALA A 52 7.13 -1.24 -10.69
N GLY A 53 6.77 -1.29 -9.40
CA GLY A 53 6.75 -0.11 -8.52
C GLY A 53 8.09 0.59 -8.47
N ASP A 54 9.19 -0.14 -8.30
CA ASP A 54 10.54 0.43 -8.23
C ASP A 54 10.91 1.20 -9.51
N GLN A 55 10.55 0.66 -10.68
CA GLN A 55 10.76 1.35 -11.96
C GLN A 55 9.90 2.62 -12.07
N VAL A 56 8.63 2.54 -11.66
CA VAL A 56 7.72 3.70 -11.70
C VAL A 56 8.19 4.79 -10.73
N LEU A 57 8.58 4.45 -9.50
CA LEU A 57 9.14 5.42 -8.55
C LEU A 57 10.34 6.17 -9.15
N LYS A 58 11.20 5.48 -9.90
CA LYS A 58 12.34 6.09 -10.60
C LYS A 58 11.89 7.03 -11.71
N TYR A 59 10.91 6.63 -12.52
CA TYR A 59 10.36 7.51 -13.56
C TYR A 59 9.78 8.79 -12.97
N TYR A 60 9.04 8.69 -11.87
CA TYR A 60 8.47 9.84 -11.16
C TYR A 60 9.48 10.55 -10.25
N LYS A 61 10.75 10.15 -10.22
CA LYS A 61 11.81 10.75 -9.37
C LYS A 61 11.46 10.75 -7.87
N LEU A 62 10.67 9.78 -7.40
CA LEU A 62 10.24 9.65 -6.00
C LEU A 62 11.06 8.64 -5.19
N SER A 63 11.99 7.91 -5.83
CA SER A 63 12.78 6.89 -5.14
C SER A 63 13.62 7.46 -3.99
N HIS A 64 14.19 8.66 -4.17
CA HIS A 64 14.98 9.31 -3.12
C HIS A 64 14.10 9.78 -1.98
N ASP A 65 13.01 10.49 -2.30
CA ASP A 65 12.05 11.03 -1.33
C ASP A 65 11.47 9.92 -0.43
N ILE A 66 11.15 8.74 -0.98
CA ILE A 66 10.69 7.60 -0.20
C ILE A 66 11.76 7.09 0.77
N LEU A 67 13.03 7.02 0.35
CA LEU A 67 14.12 6.56 1.20
C LEU A 67 14.53 7.58 2.27
N GLU A 68 14.26 8.87 2.03
CA GLU A 68 14.48 9.94 3.00
C GLU A 68 13.41 9.96 4.09
N VAL A 69 12.14 9.72 3.71
CA VAL A 69 11.01 9.75 4.65
C VAL A 69 10.84 8.44 5.42
N PHE A 70 11.12 7.29 4.80
CA PHE A 70 10.87 5.98 5.40
C PHE A 70 12.15 5.17 5.56
N ASP A 71 12.49 4.81 6.81
CA ASP A 71 13.69 4.03 7.12
C ASP A 71 13.68 2.59 6.57
N LYS A 72 12.49 2.06 6.29
CA LYS A 72 12.24 0.62 6.08
C LYS A 72 11.56 0.40 4.74
N VAL A 73 12.38 0.35 3.69
CA VAL A 73 11.93 0.17 2.31
C VAL A 73 12.56 -1.09 1.72
N TRP A 74 11.73 -1.97 1.16
CA TRP A 74 12.19 -3.16 0.44
C TRP A 74 11.58 -3.23 -0.95
N VAL A 75 12.37 -3.70 -1.91
CA VAL A 75 11.91 -3.98 -3.27
C VAL A 75 11.74 -5.49 -3.46
N GLU A 76 10.68 -5.87 -4.16
CA GLU A 76 10.38 -7.23 -4.54
C GLU A 76 11.52 -7.89 -5.32
N ILE A 77 11.97 -9.05 -4.81
CA ILE A 77 12.88 -9.97 -5.51
C ILE A 77 12.04 -11.07 -6.19
N ASN A 78 11.02 -11.57 -5.49
CA ASN A 78 10.03 -12.52 -5.99
C ASN A 78 8.79 -12.51 -5.07
N ALA A 79 7.82 -13.40 -5.34
CA ALA A 79 6.58 -13.48 -4.57
C ALA A 79 6.75 -13.66 -3.05
N ASN A 80 7.88 -14.21 -2.59
CA ASN A 80 8.15 -14.51 -1.19
C ASN A 80 9.27 -13.64 -0.57
N ALA A 81 9.97 -12.83 -1.36
CA ALA A 81 11.15 -12.10 -0.93
C ALA A 81 11.02 -10.61 -1.28
N PRO A 82 11.08 -9.69 -0.29
CA PRO A 82 11.19 -9.91 1.16
C PRO A 82 10.04 -10.72 1.76
N PHE A 83 10.24 -11.37 2.92
CA PHE A 83 9.28 -12.31 3.54
C PHE A 83 8.07 -11.62 4.20
N LEU A 84 7.39 -10.74 3.47
CA LEU A 84 6.22 -9.97 3.93
C LEU A 84 5.04 -10.87 4.25
N ALA A 85 4.74 -11.86 3.39
CA ALA A 85 3.63 -12.79 3.61
C ALA A 85 3.71 -13.51 4.97
N GLY A 86 4.88 -14.06 5.32
CA GLY A 86 5.08 -14.70 6.63
C GLY A 86 5.08 -13.70 7.79
N GLN A 87 5.47 -12.44 7.57
CA GLN A 87 5.35 -11.40 8.59
C GLN A 87 3.88 -11.05 8.87
N LEU A 88 3.03 -10.99 7.84
CA LEU A 88 1.58 -10.79 8.00
C LEU A 88 0.94 -11.98 8.73
N GLN A 89 1.25 -13.21 8.32
CA GLN A 89 0.73 -14.42 8.96
C GLN A 89 1.12 -14.59 10.43
N SER A 90 2.24 -14.00 10.84
CA SER A 90 2.68 -14.01 12.25
C SER A 90 2.11 -12.85 13.08
N GLY A 91 1.14 -12.10 12.55
CA GLY A 91 0.48 -11.00 13.26
C GLY A 91 1.41 -9.81 13.54
N LYS A 92 2.46 -9.61 12.74
CA LYS A 92 3.42 -8.52 12.97
C LYS A 92 2.91 -7.15 12.53
N PHE A 93 1.87 -7.09 11.71
CA PHE A 93 1.30 -5.88 11.15
C PHE A 93 -0.17 -5.77 11.54
N GLU A 94 -0.62 -4.54 11.81
CA GLU A 94 -2.03 -4.28 12.12
C GLU A 94 -2.89 -4.34 10.85
N PHE A 95 -2.35 -3.93 9.70
CA PHE A 95 -2.97 -4.08 8.39
C PHE A 95 -1.94 -3.99 7.27
N LEU A 96 -2.34 -4.44 6.07
CA LEU A 96 -1.64 -4.20 4.81
C LEU A 96 -2.39 -3.11 4.03
N LEU A 97 -1.68 -2.04 3.67
CA LEU A 97 -2.15 -1.02 2.73
C LEU A 97 -1.46 -1.24 1.38
N ILE A 98 -2.19 -1.26 0.26
CA ILE A 98 -1.61 -1.24 -1.10
C ILE A 98 -2.12 0.00 -1.82
N ALA A 99 -1.25 1.00 -1.98
CA ALA A 99 -1.61 2.28 -2.59
C ALA A 99 -0.37 2.94 -3.25
N PRO A 100 -0.44 3.31 -4.53
CA PRO A 100 -1.46 2.93 -5.50
C PRO A 100 -1.38 1.44 -5.88
N ALA A 101 -2.52 0.87 -6.27
CA ALA A 101 -2.65 -0.51 -6.77
C ALA A 101 -3.02 -0.54 -8.27
N THR A 102 -2.18 -1.15 -9.10
CA THR A 102 -2.49 -1.40 -10.52
C THR A 102 -3.68 -2.35 -10.67
N SER A 103 -4.43 -2.21 -11.77
CA SER A 103 -5.47 -3.18 -12.19
C SER A 103 -4.93 -4.61 -12.24
N ASN A 104 -3.68 -4.83 -12.65
CA ASN A 104 -3.04 -6.15 -12.57
C ASN A 104 -2.97 -6.70 -11.14
N THR A 105 -2.52 -5.91 -10.16
CA THR A 105 -2.49 -6.38 -8.76
C THR A 105 -3.89 -6.60 -8.20
N VAL A 106 -4.83 -5.70 -8.49
CA VAL A 106 -6.25 -5.83 -8.12
C VAL A 106 -6.83 -7.14 -8.67
N ALA A 107 -6.64 -7.41 -9.96
CA ALA A 107 -7.11 -8.62 -10.63
C ALA A 107 -6.49 -9.88 -10.02
N LYS A 108 -5.17 -9.88 -9.77
CA LYS A 108 -4.48 -10.99 -9.11
C LYS A 108 -5.10 -11.33 -7.75
N ILE A 109 -5.31 -10.32 -6.89
CA ILE A 109 -5.90 -10.53 -5.57
C ILE A 109 -7.35 -11.00 -5.68
N ALA A 110 -8.16 -10.35 -6.53
CA ALA A 110 -9.56 -10.72 -6.77
C ALA A 110 -9.74 -12.16 -7.32
N MET A 111 -8.71 -12.70 -7.97
CA MET A 111 -8.69 -14.08 -8.49
C MET A 111 -7.93 -15.06 -7.59
N GLY A 112 -7.33 -14.62 -6.49
CA GLY A 112 -6.52 -15.48 -5.62
C GLY A 112 -5.15 -15.86 -6.20
N LEU A 113 -4.63 -15.11 -7.17
CA LEU A 113 -3.28 -15.30 -7.72
C LEU A 113 -2.24 -14.63 -6.82
N ALA A 114 -1.29 -15.43 -6.32
CA ALA A 114 -0.28 -15.05 -5.33
C ALA A 114 1.16 -15.11 -5.89
N ASP A 115 1.38 -14.59 -7.09
CA ASP A 115 2.63 -14.75 -7.86
C ASP A 115 3.56 -13.53 -7.83
N SER A 116 3.18 -12.46 -7.15
CA SER A 116 4.02 -11.28 -6.86
C SER A 116 4.06 -11.00 -5.37
N LEU A 117 5.05 -10.21 -4.91
CA LEU A 117 5.22 -9.92 -3.48
C LEU A 117 3.93 -9.42 -2.84
N LEU A 118 3.30 -8.41 -3.46
CA LEU A 118 2.13 -7.74 -2.89
C LEU A 118 0.84 -8.57 -3.03
N SER A 119 0.69 -9.35 -4.11
CA SER A 119 -0.47 -10.24 -4.26
C SER A 119 -0.41 -11.42 -3.30
N ASN A 120 0.78 -12.03 -3.13
CA ASN A 120 1.01 -13.07 -2.14
C ASN A 120 0.82 -12.56 -0.71
N ALA A 121 1.38 -11.39 -0.39
CA ALA A 121 1.20 -10.75 0.91
C ALA A 121 -0.28 -10.48 1.23
N ALA A 122 -1.04 -9.94 0.29
CA ALA A 122 -2.47 -9.71 0.45
C ALA A 122 -3.24 -11.01 0.74
N ILE A 123 -3.07 -12.04 -0.09
CA ILE A 123 -3.81 -13.30 0.07
C ILE A 123 -3.42 -14.01 1.38
N MET A 124 -2.13 -14.02 1.74
CA MET A 124 -1.67 -14.64 2.99
C MET A 124 -2.07 -13.83 4.23
N GLY A 125 -2.10 -12.50 4.13
CA GLY A 125 -2.61 -11.62 5.19
C GLY A 125 -4.09 -11.84 5.45
N LEU A 126 -4.91 -11.90 4.41
CA LEU A 126 -6.35 -12.19 4.53
C LEU A 126 -6.61 -13.56 5.17
N LYS A 127 -5.85 -14.60 4.80
CA LYS A 127 -5.91 -15.92 5.46
C LYS A 127 -5.56 -15.88 6.94
N ALA A 128 -4.83 -14.86 7.38
CA ALA A 128 -4.43 -14.64 8.76
C ALA A 128 -5.25 -13.55 9.46
N TYR A 129 -6.40 -13.16 8.88
CA TYR A 129 -7.30 -12.13 9.43
C TYR A 129 -6.64 -10.75 9.59
N VAL A 130 -5.65 -10.45 8.73
CA VAL A 130 -5.03 -9.12 8.65
C VAL A 130 -5.80 -8.29 7.61
N PRO A 131 -6.40 -7.15 8.00
CA PRO A 131 -7.14 -6.31 7.06
C PRO A 131 -6.29 -5.83 5.89
N LEU A 132 -6.90 -5.85 4.70
CA LEU A 132 -6.34 -5.28 3.48
C LEU A 132 -7.05 -3.98 3.14
N TYR A 133 -6.29 -2.89 3.10
CA TYR A 133 -6.71 -1.63 2.49
C TYR A 133 -6.03 -1.53 1.13
N ILE A 134 -6.79 -1.22 0.08
CA ILE A 134 -6.26 -1.17 -1.27
C ILE A 134 -6.86 0.00 -2.04
N MET A 135 -6.02 0.77 -2.72
CA MET A 135 -6.43 1.92 -3.53
C MET A 135 -6.20 1.62 -5.02
N PRO A 136 -7.21 1.07 -5.74
CA PRO A 136 -7.12 0.85 -7.17
C PRO A 136 -6.88 2.14 -7.94
N SER A 137 -6.00 2.08 -8.93
CA SER A 137 -5.87 3.17 -9.93
C SER A 137 -7.10 3.24 -10.84
N ASP A 138 -7.73 2.09 -11.10
CA ASP A 138 -8.87 1.93 -12.00
C ASP A 138 -10.15 1.64 -11.20
N TYR A 139 -10.68 2.64 -10.48
CA TYR A 139 -11.81 2.45 -9.55
C TYR A 139 -13.19 2.42 -10.24
N GLU A 140 -13.46 3.38 -11.13
CA GLU A 140 -14.77 3.55 -11.77
C GLU A 140 -14.62 3.70 -13.30
N VAL A 141 -15.61 3.20 -14.05
CA VAL A 141 -15.61 3.32 -15.51
C VAL A 141 -15.68 4.78 -15.89
N GLY A 142 -14.71 5.24 -16.66
CA GLY A 142 -14.64 6.64 -17.04
C GLY A 142 -13.41 6.96 -17.86
N THR A 143 -13.28 8.25 -18.17
CA THR A 143 -12.02 8.81 -18.64
C THR A 143 -11.33 9.47 -17.46
N VAL A 144 -10.07 9.12 -17.21
CA VAL A 144 -9.23 9.82 -16.25
C VAL A 144 -8.08 10.51 -16.98
N ILE A 145 -7.69 11.67 -16.48
CA ILE A 145 -6.49 12.38 -16.91
C ILE A 145 -5.48 12.21 -15.80
N THR A 146 -4.34 11.60 -16.13
CA THR A 146 -3.23 11.44 -15.21
C THR A 146 -2.00 12.16 -15.75
N LYS A 147 -1.07 12.53 -14.88
CA LYS A 147 0.16 13.23 -15.28
C LYS A 147 1.29 12.24 -15.46
N LEU A 148 1.91 12.28 -16.63
CA LEU A 148 3.13 11.55 -16.92
C LEU A 148 4.33 12.13 -16.14
N PRO A 149 5.43 11.37 -16.03
CA PRO A 149 6.67 11.86 -15.41
C PRO A 149 7.21 13.17 -15.98
N ASP A 150 6.94 13.46 -17.25
CA ASP A 150 7.34 14.69 -17.96
C ASP A 150 6.31 15.83 -17.80
N GLY A 151 5.25 15.62 -17.02
CA GLY A 151 4.20 16.59 -16.75
C GLY A 151 3.09 16.66 -17.79
N ARG A 152 3.17 15.88 -18.89
CA ARG A 152 2.09 15.83 -19.89
C ARG A 152 0.87 15.10 -19.36
N ASP A 153 -0.30 15.54 -19.82
CA ASP A 153 -1.55 14.86 -19.56
C ASP A 153 -1.67 13.59 -20.41
N LEU A 154 -1.96 12.48 -19.77
CA LEU A 154 -2.33 11.22 -20.41
C LEU A 154 -3.80 10.94 -20.13
N ARG A 155 -4.59 10.91 -21.20
CA ARG A 155 -5.98 10.50 -21.16
C ARG A 155 -6.07 8.97 -21.20
N LEU A 156 -6.66 8.38 -20.17
CA LEU A 156 -6.87 6.94 -20.07
C LEU A 156 -8.36 6.63 -20.02
N ARG A 157 -8.76 5.51 -20.62
CA ARG A 157 -10.08 4.93 -20.48
C ARG A 157 -9.99 3.78 -19.49
N ILE A 158 -10.70 3.88 -18.38
CA ILE A 158 -10.87 2.77 -17.45
C ILE A 158 -11.88 1.80 -18.07
N ARG A 159 -11.48 0.53 -18.21
CA ARG A 159 -12.30 -0.46 -18.88
C ARG A 159 -13.22 -1.18 -17.87
N PRO A 160 -14.41 -1.64 -18.30
CA PRO A 160 -15.33 -2.36 -17.41
C PRO A 160 -14.71 -3.58 -16.72
N GLU A 161 -13.79 -4.27 -17.39
CA GLU A 161 -13.10 -5.46 -16.89
C GLU A 161 -12.19 -5.14 -15.70
N ASP A 162 -11.55 -3.96 -15.70
CA ASP A 162 -10.70 -3.51 -14.60
C ASP A 162 -11.58 -3.21 -13.36
N VAL A 163 -12.74 -2.59 -13.58
CA VAL A 163 -13.73 -2.27 -12.54
C VAL A 163 -14.44 -3.52 -12.00
N GLU A 164 -14.64 -4.54 -12.82
CA GLU A 164 -15.21 -5.83 -12.36
C GLU A 164 -14.32 -6.49 -11.30
N HIS A 165 -13.00 -6.43 -11.47
CA HIS A 165 -12.06 -6.93 -10.47
C HIS A 165 -12.14 -6.12 -9.16
N VAL A 166 -12.29 -4.80 -9.23
CA VAL A 166 -12.52 -3.96 -8.03
C VAL A 166 -13.81 -4.36 -7.32
N LYS A 167 -14.91 -4.55 -8.06
CA LYS A 167 -16.21 -4.97 -7.50
C LYS A 167 -16.17 -6.37 -6.88
N LYS A 168 -15.36 -7.27 -7.44
CA LYS A 168 -15.14 -8.59 -6.87
C LYS A 168 -14.31 -8.49 -5.60
N LEU A 169 -13.23 -7.71 -5.64
CA LEU A 169 -12.33 -7.47 -4.53
C LEU A 169 -13.05 -6.84 -3.33
N SER A 170 -13.94 -5.88 -3.56
CA SER A 170 -14.70 -5.19 -2.50
C SER A 170 -15.72 -6.08 -1.78
N LYS A 171 -15.99 -7.28 -2.30
CA LYS A 171 -16.89 -8.28 -1.68
C LYS A 171 -16.12 -9.35 -0.89
N MET A 172 -14.79 -9.30 -0.90
CA MET A 172 -13.96 -10.23 -0.13
C MET A 172 -13.92 -9.79 1.33
N ASP A 173 -13.92 -10.77 2.24
CA ASP A 173 -13.82 -10.52 3.68
C ASP A 173 -12.53 -9.75 4.02
N ASP A 174 -12.64 -8.79 4.93
CA ASP A 174 -11.55 -7.92 5.41
C ASP A 174 -10.78 -7.15 4.32
N VAL A 175 -11.40 -6.96 3.15
CA VAL A 175 -10.89 -6.07 2.09
C VAL A 175 -11.66 -4.75 2.07
N HIS A 176 -10.92 -3.65 2.10
CA HIS A 176 -11.42 -2.29 2.10
C HIS A 176 -10.84 -1.52 0.91
N VAL A 177 -11.69 -1.19 -0.06
CA VAL A 177 -11.29 -0.40 -1.22
C VAL A 177 -11.31 1.09 -0.86
N LEU A 178 -10.22 1.77 -1.17
CA LEU A 178 -10.05 3.21 -1.01
C LEU A 178 -10.15 3.87 -2.39
N GLU A 179 -10.79 5.04 -2.46
CA GLU A 179 -11.03 5.72 -3.74
C GLU A 179 -9.93 6.72 -4.05
N LYS A 180 -9.42 7.40 -3.02
CA LYS A 180 -8.47 8.50 -3.14
C LYS A 180 -7.41 8.48 -2.02
N PRO A 181 -6.25 9.12 -2.23
CA PRO A 181 -5.17 9.16 -1.24
C PRO A 181 -5.62 9.62 0.14
N GLU A 182 -6.53 10.59 0.21
CA GLU A 182 -7.00 11.18 1.47
C GLU A 182 -7.72 10.16 2.36
N ASP A 183 -8.33 9.12 1.78
CA ASP A 183 -9.02 8.08 2.54
C ASP A 183 -8.05 7.28 3.44
N ILE A 184 -6.75 7.27 3.11
CA ILE A 184 -5.72 6.59 3.90
C ILE A 184 -5.62 7.19 5.31
N TYR A 185 -5.84 8.50 5.47
CA TYR A 185 -5.84 9.13 6.80
C TYR A 185 -6.90 8.53 7.72
N GLU A 186 -8.10 8.31 7.18
CA GLU A 186 -9.22 7.77 7.95
C GLU A 186 -8.96 6.32 8.35
N VAL A 187 -8.19 5.57 7.55
CA VAL A 187 -7.67 4.25 7.95
C VAL A 187 -6.75 4.38 9.16
N PHE A 188 -5.77 5.27 9.13
CA PHE A 188 -4.85 5.42 10.26
C PHE A 188 -5.55 5.89 11.53
N LYS A 189 -6.48 6.85 11.43
CA LYS A 189 -7.30 7.30 12.57
C LYS A 189 -8.22 6.21 13.13
N LYS A 190 -8.71 5.31 12.28
CA LYS A 190 -9.53 4.15 12.72
C LYS A 190 -8.72 3.19 13.59
N HIS A 191 -7.46 2.93 13.22
CA HIS A 191 -6.60 1.94 13.89
C HIS A 191 -5.77 2.52 15.04
N PHE A 192 -5.44 3.80 14.97
CA PHE A 192 -4.52 4.46 15.89
C PHE A 192 -5.11 5.76 16.40
N LYS A 193 -4.87 6.06 17.67
CA LYS A 193 -5.12 7.40 18.20
C LYS A 193 -3.97 8.29 17.74
N SER A 194 -4.28 9.36 17.02
CA SER A 194 -3.31 10.43 16.74
C SER A 194 -2.88 11.10 18.05
N LYS A 195 -1.78 11.86 18.00
CA LYS A 195 -1.49 12.86 19.03
C LYS A 195 -2.61 13.89 19.14
#